data_AF-A0A7J4B910-F1
#
_entry.id   AF-A0A7J4B910-F1
#
_cell.length_a   1.000
_cell.length_b   1.000
_cell.length_c   1.000
_cell.angle_alpha   90.00
_cell.angle_beta   90.00
_cell.angle_gamma   90.00
#
_symmetry.space_group_name_H-M   'P 1'
#
loop_
_entity.id
_entity.type
_entity.pdbx_description
1 polymer ?
#
loop_
_entity_poly.entity_id
_entity_poly.type
_entity_poly.pdbx_seq_one_letter_code
_entity_poly.pdbx_strand_id
1 'polypeptide(L)'
;MSEKTGVRKVVGSVVVGVLTGLLYYFIYVVLLPALFSKVFPGTEILETPILWLLAFALFTGLGLANSLLKEHPISLPLRLLSKILGALIVLTLLNFGVIRGEIAVEGSVIEYSIDISLPLYVVILFSMLMFP
;
A
#
# COMPACT_ATOMS: atom_id res chain seq x y z
N MET A 1 10.15 18.82 -35.01
CA MET A 1 11.10 18.55 -33.90
C MET A 1 10.39 18.31 -32.55
N SER A 2 9.18 17.74 -32.55
CA SER A 2 8.24 17.73 -31.40
C SER A 2 8.00 16.35 -30.75
N GLU A 3 8.45 15.24 -31.36
CA GLU A 3 8.19 13.89 -30.83
C GLU A 3 9.18 13.43 -29.75
N LYS A 4 10.43 13.93 -29.76
CA LYS A 4 11.49 13.46 -28.84
C LYS A 4 11.24 13.84 -27.37
N THR A 5 10.49 14.90 -27.11
CA THR A 5 10.14 15.38 -25.76
C THR A 5 9.09 14.51 -25.08
N GLY A 6 8.13 13.96 -25.84
CA GLY A 6 7.09 13.07 -25.31
C GLY A 6 7.67 11.77 -24.77
N VAL A 7 8.53 11.10 -25.57
CA VAL A 7 9.12 9.80 -25.19
C VAL A 7 10.01 9.93 -23.95
N ARG A 8 10.85 10.97 -23.87
CA ARG A 8 11.69 11.21 -22.67
C ARG A 8 10.85 11.45 -21.40
N LYS A 9 9.73 12.15 -21.52
CA LYS A 9 8.83 12.44 -20.40
C LYS A 9 8.13 11.17 -19.92
N VAL A 10 7.68 10.33 -20.86
CA VAL A 10 7.08 9.01 -20.54
C VAL A 10 8.08 8.10 -19.86
N VAL A 11 9.31 7.98 -20.40
CA VAL A 11 10.37 7.16 -19.79
C VAL A 11 10.71 7.68 -18.39
N GLY A 12 10.81 9.00 -18.21
CA GLY A 12 11.03 9.61 -16.89
C GLY A 12 9.93 9.25 -15.89
N SER A 13 8.66 9.36 -16.29
CA SER A 13 7.53 8.98 -15.43
C SER A 13 7.52 7.49 -15.08
N VAL A 14 7.87 6.61 -16.04
CA VAL A 14 7.98 5.17 -15.81
C VAL A 14 9.10 4.86 -14.82
N VAL A 15 10.29 5.45 -14.99
CA VAL A 15 11.42 5.24 -14.08
C VAL A 15 11.07 5.72 -12.67
N VAL A 16 10.44 6.89 -12.53
CA VAL A 16 9.98 7.39 -11.23
C VAL A 16 8.94 6.44 -10.63
N GLY A 17 7.98 5.96 -11.42
CA GLY A 17 6.97 5.00 -10.97
C GLY A 17 7.58 3.68 -10.48
N VAL A 18 8.56 3.13 -11.21
CA VAL A 18 9.27 1.91 -10.85
C VAL A 18 10.08 2.10 -9.56
N LEU A 19 10.84 3.20 -9.47
CA LEU A 19 11.63 3.51 -8.26
C LEU A 19 10.72 3.71 -7.05
N THR A 20 9.59 4.39 -7.23
CA THR A 20 8.61 4.59 -6.16
C THR A 20 8.00 3.24 -5.74
N GLY A 21 7.60 2.40 -6.69
CA GLY A 21 7.07 1.06 -6.40
C GLY A 21 8.07 0.16 -5.65
N LEU A 22 9.35 0.18 -6.06
CA LEU A 22 10.43 -0.53 -5.36
C LEU A 22 10.65 0.00 -3.95
N LEU A 23 10.60 1.33 -3.75
CA LEU A 23 10.71 1.93 -2.43
C LEU A 23 9.56 1.51 -1.51
N TYR A 24 8.32 1.54 -2.02
CA TYR A 24 7.16 1.08 -1.28
C TYR A 24 7.24 -0.41 -0.95
N TYR A 25 7.64 -1.25 -1.91
CA TYR A 25 7.88 -2.67 -1.65
C TYR A 25 8.90 -2.85 -0.52
N PHE A 26 10.05 -2.17 -0.60
CA PHE A 26 11.07 -2.26 0.42
C PHE A 26 10.55 -1.83 1.81
N ILE A 27 9.82 -0.72 1.88
CA ILE A 27 9.29 -0.21 3.16
C ILE A 27 8.26 -1.19 3.73
N TYR A 28 7.24 -1.58 2.95
CA TYR A 28 6.09 -2.32 3.48
C TYR A 28 6.30 -3.83 3.58
N VAL A 29 7.11 -4.43 2.70
CA VAL A 29 7.34 -5.87 2.66
C VAL A 29 8.62 -6.28 3.40
N VAL A 30 9.62 -5.41 3.44
CA VAL A 30 10.92 -5.75 4.06
C VAL A 30 11.11 -5.02 5.38
N LEU A 31 11.05 -3.69 5.38
CA LEU A 31 11.45 -2.88 6.53
C LEU A 31 10.42 -2.92 7.67
N LEU A 32 9.14 -2.69 7.38
CA LEU A 32 8.07 -2.69 8.38
C LEU A 32 7.97 -4.03 9.10
N PRO A 33 7.94 -5.18 8.38
CA PRO A 33 7.94 -6.49 9.02
C PRO A 33 9.17 -6.74 9.89
N ALA A 34 10.37 -6.36 9.41
CA ALA A 34 11.60 -6.52 10.17
C ALA A 34 11.66 -5.65 11.43
N LEU A 35 11.03 -4.46 11.42
CA LEU A 35 10.90 -3.61 12.60
C LEU A 35 9.85 -4.16 13.57
N PHE A 36 8.70 -4.63 13.06
CA PHE A 36 7.64 -5.20 13.88
C PHE A 36 8.08 -6.50 14.59
N SER A 37 8.82 -7.40 13.92
CA SER A 37 9.32 -8.63 14.54
C SER A 37 10.30 -8.38 15.68
N LYS A 38 11.04 -7.26 15.63
CA LYS A 38 11.94 -6.85 16.73
C LYS A 38 11.19 -6.30 17.94
N VAL A 39 10.05 -5.64 17.73
CA VAL A 39 9.26 -5.02 18.80
C VAL A 39 8.26 -6.02 19.39
N PHE A 40 7.71 -6.93 18.58
CA PHE A 40 6.71 -7.92 18.96
C PHE A 40 7.19 -9.34 18.58
N PRO A 41 8.09 -9.94 19.38
CA PRO A 41 8.57 -11.30 19.14
C PRO A 41 7.42 -12.30 19.31
N GLY A 42 7.07 -13.03 18.24
CA GLY A 42 5.99 -14.02 18.23
C GLY A 42 4.82 -13.69 17.32
N THR A 43 4.78 -12.48 16.75
CA THR A 43 3.73 -12.13 15.77
C THR A 43 4.00 -12.84 14.46
N GLU A 44 3.07 -13.69 14.00
CA GLU A 44 3.08 -14.25 12.65
C GLU A 44 2.89 -13.09 11.66
N ILE A 45 4.01 -12.59 11.15
CA ILE A 45 4.01 -11.68 10.00
C ILE A 45 3.51 -12.53 8.84
N LEU A 46 2.30 -12.21 8.33
CA LEU A 46 1.71 -12.87 7.17
C LEU A 46 2.81 -13.06 6.10
N GLU A 47 3.11 -14.32 5.76
CA GLU A 47 3.95 -14.67 4.62
C GLU A 47 3.47 -13.84 3.45
N THR A 48 4.27 -12.91 2.93
CA THR A 48 3.85 -12.01 1.86
C THR A 48 3.57 -12.84 0.60
N PRO A 49 2.31 -13.20 0.34
CA PRO A 49 1.93 -14.00 -0.81
C PRO A 49 2.17 -13.17 -2.07
N ILE A 50 2.51 -13.85 -3.17
CA ILE A 50 2.64 -13.31 -4.54
C ILE A 50 1.50 -12.33 -4.91
N LEU A 51 0.31 -12.52 -4.34
CA LEU A 51 -0.84 -11.63 -4.46
C LEU A 51 -0.53 -10.17 -4.10
N TRP A 52 0.39 -9.90 -3.17
CA TRP A 52 0.78 -8.54 -2.77
C TRP A 52 1.69 -7.86 -3.76
N LEU A 53 2.64 -8.59 -4.34
CA LEU A 53 3.43 -8.11 -5.47
C LEU A 53 2.52 -7.77 -6.65
N LEU A 54 1.51 -8.61 -6.90
CA LEU A 54 0.53 -8.39 -7.95
C LEU A 54 -0.37 -7.18 -7.66
N ALA A 55 -0.82 -7.00 -6.41
CA ALA A 55 -1.57 -5.84 -5.97
C ALA A 55 -0.74 -4.54 -6.07
N PHE A 56 0.54 -4.57 -5.69
CA PHE A 56 1.46 -3.44 -5.84
C PHE A 56 1.72 -3.11 -7.32
N ALA A 57 1.94 -4.12 -8.16
CA ALA A 57 2.13 -3.92 -9.60
C ALA A 57 0.87 -3.32 -10.25
N LEU A 58 -0.33 -3.80 -9.87
CA LEU A 58 -1.60 -3.27 -10.34
C LEU A 58 -1.82 -1.83 -9.88
N PHE A 59 -1.56 -1.54 -8.59
CA PHE A 59 -1.65 -0.18 -8.04
C PHE A 59 -0.70 0.79 -8.74
N THR A 60 0.55 0.38 -8.95
CA THR A 60 1.57 1.18 -9.64
C THR A 60 1.22 1.40 -11.12
N GLY A 61 0.73 0.34 -11.80
CA GLY A 61 0.27 0.40 -13.18
C GLY A 61 -0.93 1.32 -13.36
N LEU A 62 -1.91 1.26 -12.46
CA LEU A 62 -3.07 2.17 -12.43
C LEU A 62 -2.62 3.62 -12.20
N GLY A 63 -1.68 3.86 -11.28
CA GLY A 63 -1.12 5.19 -11.03
C GLY A 63 -0.42 5.78 -12.26
N LEU A 64 0.41 4.96 -12.94
CA LEU A 64 1.07 5.32 -14.19
C LEU A 64 0.07 5.62 -15.30
N ALA A 65 -0.91 4.71 -15.52
CA ALA A 65 -1.96 4.88 -16.52
C ALA A 65 -2.76 6.15 -16.28
N ASN A 66 -3.12 6.45 -15.03
CA ASN A 66 -3.80 7.68 -14.67
C ASN A 66 -2.95 8.93 -14.92
N SER A 67 -1.63 8.87 -14.68
CA SER A 67 -0.73 9.99 -14.95
C SER A 67 -0.60 10.28 -16.46
N LEU A 68 -0.59 9.22 -17.28
CA LEU A 68 -0.45 9.31 -18.74
C LEU A 68 -1.75 9.73 -19.41
N LEU A 69 -2.89 9.31 -18.88
CA LEU A 69 -4.22 9.57 -19.42
C LEU A 69 -4.95 10.71 -18.71
N LYS A 70 -4.24 11.57 -17.96
CA LYS A 70 -4.82 12.59 -17.08
C LYS A 70 -5.85 13.51 -17.77
N GLU A 71 -5.69 13.78 -19.06
CA GLU A 71 -6.59 14.63 -19.85
C GLU A 71 -7.72 13.84 -20.53
N HIS A 72 -7.66 12.51 -20.49
CA HIS A 72 -8.67 11.63 -21.05
C HIS A 72 -9.78 11.37 -20.01
N PRO A 73 -11.07 11.27 -20.42
CA PRO A 73 -12.18 10.95 -19.51
C PRO A 73 -12.02 9.62 -18.75
N ILE A 74 -11.15 8.72 -19.23
CA ILE A 74 -10.84 7.43 -18.59
C ILE A 74 -9.94 7.61 -17.35
N SER A 75 -9.29 8.76 -17.17
CA SER A 75 -8.51 9.07 -15.95
C SER A 75 -9.36 8.99 -14.68
N LEU A 76 -10.62 9.42 -14.74
CA LEU A 76 -11.50 9.50 -13.59
C LEU A 76 -11.81 8.11 -12.99
N PRO A 77 -12.27 7.10 -13.77
CA PRO A 77 -12.43 5.74 -13.26
C PRO A 77 -11.09 5.09 -12.88
N LEU A 78 -9.98 5.33 -13.60
CA LEU A 78 -8.65 4.81 -13.23
C LEU A 78 -8.19 5.34 -11.86
N ARG A 79 -8.45 6.61 -11.59
CA ARG A 79 -8.09 7.28 -10.34
C ARG A 79 -8.91 6.75 -9.17
N LEU A 80 -10.22 6.51 -9.36
CA LEU A 80 -11.08 5.85 -8.38
C LEU A 80 -10.60 4.42 -8.09
N LEU A 81 -10.33 3.64 -9.14
CA LEU A 81 -9.79 2.27 -9.00
C LEU A 81 -8.48 2.25 -8.22
N SER A 82 -7.53 3.14 -8.54
CA SER A 82 -6.27 3.26 -7.82
C SER A 82 -6.49 3.58 -6.33
N LYS A 83 -7.39 4.50 -5.99
CA LYS A 83 -7.74 4.83 -4.60
C LYS A 83 -8.33 3.66 -3.84
N ILE A 84 -9.30 2.96 -4.45
CA ILE A 84 -9.95 1.79 -3.86
C ILE A 84 -8.92 0.68 -3.61
N LEU A 85 -8.05 0.41 -4.60
CA LEU A 85 -7.01 -0.60 -4.48
C LEU A 85 -6.01 -0.25 -3.37
N GLY A 86 -5.57 1.01 -3.29
CA GLY A 86 -4.68 1.49 -2.23
C GLY A 86 -5.30 1.34 -0.84
N ALA A 87 -6.57 1.68 -0.68
CA ALA A 87 -7.29 1.47 0.58
C ALA A 87 -7.40 -0.01 0.96
N LEU A 88 -7.71 -0.88 0.01
CA LEU A 88 -7.75 -2.33 0.21
C LEU A 88 -6.39 -2.88 0.66
N ILE A 89 -5.30 -2.46 0.02
CA ILE A 89 -3.93 -2.82 0.41
C ILE A 89 -3.68 -2.43 1.87
N VAL A 90 -3.98 -1.18 2.25
CA VAL A 90 -3.77 -0.71 3.63
C VAL A 90 -4.62 -1.48 4.64
N LEU A 91 -5.90 -1.72 4.34
CA LEU A 91 -6.79 -2.50 5.20
C LEU A 91 -6.28 -3.91 5.41
N THR A 92 -5.82 -4.55 4.35
CA THR A 92 -5.37 -5.95 4.41
C THR A 92 -4.04 -6.04 5.17
N LEU A 93 -3.14 -5.04 5.06
CA LEU A 93 -1.87 -5.00 5.81
C LEU A 93 -2.11 -4.89 7.32
N LEU A 94 -3.17 -4.18 7.70
CA LEU A 94 -3.53 -3.94 9.09
C LEU A 94 -4.60 -4.91 9.58
N ASN A 95 -4.81 -6.04 8.89
CA ASN A 95 -5.79 -7.06 9.25
C ASN A 95 -7.18 -6.48 9.56
N PHE A 96 -7.65 -5.56 8.70
CA PHE A 96 -8.92 -4.83 8.85
C PHE A 96 -9.03 -4.03 10.16
N GLY A 97 -7.90 -3.67 10.76
CA GLY A 97 -7.83 -2.94 12.01
C GLY A 97 -7.85 -3.83 13.25
N VAL A 98 -7.76 -5.16 13.11
CA VAL A 98 -7.71 -6.06 14.25
C VAL A 98 -6.26 -6.47 14.53
N ILE A 99 -5.69 -5.90 15.58
CA ILE A 99 -4.34 -6.26 16.06
C ILE A 99 -4.50 -7.33 17.11
N ARG A 100 -4.02 -8.55 16.82
CA ARG A 100 -3.98 -9.67 17.77
C ARG A 100 -2.54 -10.05 18.07
N GLY A 101 -2.30 -10.48 19.30
CA GLY A 101 -1.01 -11.01 19.68
C GLY A 101 -1.08 -11.68 21.05
N GLU A 102 0.06 -12.21 21.45
CA GLU A 102 0.25 -12.90 22.71
C GLU A 102 1.32 -12.18 23.51
N ILE A 103 1.05 -11.93 24.80
CA ILE A 103 2.05 -11.41 25.73
C ILE A 103 2.28 -12.48 26.79
N ALA A 104 3.53 -12.93 26.89
CA ALA A 104 3.94 -13.83 27.96
C ALA A 104 4.22 -13.02 29.23
N VAL A 105 3.41 -13.22 30.27
CA VAL A 105 3.59 -12.61 31.60
C VAL A 105 3.67 -13.73 32.64
N GLU A 106 4.80 -13.83 33.33
CA GLU A 106 5.02 -14.75 34.46
C GLU A 106 4.57 -16.21 34.22
N GLY A 107 4.88 -16.77 33.04
CA GLY A 107 4.55 -18.16 32.69
C GLY A 107 3.11 -18.38 32.21
N SER A 108 2.32 -17.32 32.09
CA SER A 108 1.01 -17.31 31.45
C SER A 108 1.04 -16.56 30.12
N VAL A 109 0.33 -17.09 29.11
CA VAL A 109 0.15 -16.44 27.81
C VAL A 109 -1.18 -15.69 27.84
N ILE A 110 -1.13 -14.37 27.69
CA ILE A 110 -2.32 -13.53 27.62
C ILE A 110 -2.51 -13.14 26.14
N GLU A 111 -3.58 -13.65 25.54
CA GLU A 111 -4.03 -13.20 24.23
C GLU A 111 -4.66 -11.81 24.35
N TYR A 112 -4.25 -10.89 23.50
CA TYR A 112 -4.88 -9.58 23.36
C TYR A 112 -5.41 -9.38 21.94
N SER A 113 -6.54 -8.68 21.84
CA SER A 113 -7.14 -8.26 20.57
C SER A 113 -7.58 -6.82 20.70
N ILE A 114 -6.95 -5.92 19.95
CA ILE A 114 -7.28 -4.50 19.91
C ILE A 114 -7.90 -4.20 18.54
N ASP A 115 -9.09 -3.61 18.56
CA ASP A 115 -9.79 -3.15 17.37
C ASP A 115 -9.53 -1.64 17.13
N ILE A 116 -8.77 -1.35 16.09
CA ILE A 116 -8.47 -0.01 15.56
C ILE A 116 -9.14 0.24 14.20
N SER A 117 -10.14 -0.55 13.81
CA SER A 117 -10.83 -0.42 12.52
C SER A 117 -11.41 0.98 12.31
N LEU A 118 -12.01 1.57 13.35
CA LEU A 118 -12.67 2.86 13.29
C LEU A 118 -11.69 4.02 12.98
N PRO A 119 -10.59 4.22 13.72
CA PRO A 119 -9.58 5.22 13.34
C PRO A 119 -8.91 4.90 12.00
N LEU A 120 -8.73 3.62 11.64
CA LEU A 120 -8.17 3.22 10.36
C LEU A 120 -9.07 3.64 9.18
N TYR A 121 -10.38 3.41 9.26
CA TYR A 121 -11.34 3.83 8.25
C TYR A 121 -11.39 5.35 8.10
N VAL A 122 -11.28 6.09 9.21
CA VAL A 122 -11.21 7.56 9.19
C VAL A 122 -9.98 8.03 8.40
N VAL A 123 -8.80 7.46 8.67
CA VAL A 123 -7.56 7.81 7.93
C VAL A 123 -7.70 7.50 6.43
N ILE A 124 -8.29 6.37 6.08
CA ILE A 124 -8.52 5.98 4.68
C ILE A 124 -9.49 6.96 4.00
N LEU A 125 -10.63 7.26 4.62
CA LEU A 125 -11.59 8.24 4.11
C LEU A 125 -10.96 9.61 3.90
N PHE A 126 -10.18 10.09 4.86
CA PHE A 126 -9.44 11.34 4.73
C PHE A 126 -8.44 11.31 3.58
N SER A 127 -7.69 10.21 3.40
CA SER A 127 -6.75 10.07 2.27
C SER A 127 -7.46 10.07 0.92
N MET A 128 -8.67 9.50 0.85
CA MET A 128 -9.46 9.49 -0.38
C MET A 128 -9.97 10.89 -0.74
N LEU A 129 -10.30 11.70 0.27
CA LEU A 129 -10.81 13.06 0.14
C LEU A 129 -9.70 14.10 -0.15
N MET A 130 -8.50 13.96 0.44
CA MET A 130 -7.43 14.96 0.33
C MET A 130 -6.60 14.91 -0.97
N PHE A 131 -6.66 13.84 -1.77
CA PHE A 131 -5.87 13.73 -3.01
C PHE A 131 -6.67 14.21 -4.24
N PRO A 132 -6.36 15.39 -4.83
CA PRO A 132 -6.97 15.89 -6.06
C PRO A 132 -6.57 15.12 -7.32
#